data_AF-A0A212EIF8-F1
#
_entry.id   AF-A0A212EIF8-F1
#
_cell.length_a   1.000
_cell.length_b   1.000
_cell.length_c   1.000
_cell.angle_alpha   90.00
_cell.angle_beta   90.00
_cell.angle_gamma   90.00
#
_symmetry.space_group_name_H-M   'P 1'
#
loop_
_entity.id
_entity.type
_entity.pdbx_description
1 polymer ?
#
loop_
_entity_poly.entity_id
_entity_poly.type
_entity_poly.pdbx_seq_one_letter_code
_entity_poly.pdbx_strand_id
1 'polypeptide(L)' 'MVRYILDQYRKYQTTDQQLCKAADEMHFKAKTYYNYLHYSRKYKEINAEFKGKGERTVEDTARMVGFKLPHDPK' A
#
# COMPACT_ATOMS: atom_id res chain seq x y z
N MET A 1 -1.23 -14.17 -10.92
CA MET A 1 0.03 -13.39 -10.97
C MET A 1 1.07 -13.89 -9.95
N VAL A 2 0.78 -13.98 -8.64
CA VAL A 2 1.72 -14.53 -7.62
C VAL A 2 2.26 -15.92 -7.99
N ARG A 3 1.37 -16.83 -8.42
CA ARG A 3 1.73 -18.20 -8.83
C ARG A 3 2.74 -18.24 -9.98
N TYR A 4 2.59 -17.33 -10.95
CA TYR A 4 3.49 -17.22 -12.09
C TYR A 4 4.90 -16.78 -11.66
N ILE A 5 5.00 -15.79 -10.77
CA ILE A 5 6.30 -15.31 -10.27
C ILE A 5 7.02 -16.40 -9.47
N LEU A 6 6.30 -17.17 -8.66
CA LEU A 6 6.86 -18.29 -7.91
C LEU A 6 7.33 -19.43 -8.82
N ASP A 7 6.55 -19.74 -9.85
CA ASP A 7 6.90 -20.77 -10.83
C ASP A 7 8.16 -20.41 -11.63
N GLN A 8 8.24 -19.15 -12.11
CA GLN A 8 9.44 -18.64 -12.75
C GLN A 8 10.64 -18.65 -11.79
N TYR A 9 10.46 -18.23 -10.54
CA TYR A 9 11.57 -18.21 -9.56
C TYR A 9 12.17 -19.61 -9.35
N ARG A 10 11.32 -20.64 -9.26
CA ARG A 10 11.76 -22.04 -9.15
C ARG A 10 12.46 -22.54 -10.41
N LYS A 11 11.98 -22.16 -11.59
CA LYS A 11 12.61 -22.51 -12.87
C LYS A 11 14.05 -21.98 -12.96
N TYR A 12 14.28 -20.75 -12.48
CA TYR A 12 15.61 -20.12 -12.49
C TYR A 12 16.52 -20.55 -11.31
N GLN A 13 16.05 -21.37 -10.36
CA GLN A 13 16.88 -21.88 -9.25
C GLN A 13 17.80 -23.05 -9.63
N THR A 14 17.51 -23.79 -10.71
CA THR A 14 18.17 -25.08 -11.01
C THR A 14 18.75 -25.16 -12.43
N THR A 15 18.66 -24.09 -13.22
CA THR A 15 19.05 -24.15 -14.65
C THR A 15 20.52 -23.79 -14.85
N ASP A 16 21.29 -24.71 -15.43
CA ASP A 16 22.74 -24.60 -15.75
C ASP A 16 23.08 -23.77 -17.00
N GLN A 17 22.13 -23.02 -17.55
CA GLN A 17 22.40 -22.22 -18.74
C GLN A 17 23.09 -20.92 -18.35
N GLN A 18 24.41 -20.88 -18.56
CA GLN A 18 25.23 -19.69 -18.81
C GLN A 18 24.62 -18.35 -18.33
N LEU A 19 25.12 -17.78 -17.21
CA LEU A 19 24.88 -16.43 -16.64
C LEU A 19 24.10 -16.43 -15.31
N CYS A 20 24.82 -16.29 -14.19
CA CYS A 20 24.27 -15.91 -12.87
C CYS A 20 23.25 -14.76 -12.94
N LYS A 21 23.37 -13.89 -13.96
CA LYS A 21 22.50 -12.75 -14.22
C LYS A 21 21.01 -13.11 -14.28
N ALA A 22 20.62 -14.26 -14.87
CA ALA A 22 19.20 -14.60 -14.98
C ALA A 22 18.57 -14.95 -13.62
N ALA A 23 19.32 -15.63 -12.75
CA ALA A 23 18.91 -15.91 -11.39
C ALA A 23 18.84 -14.63 -10.55
N ASP A 24 19.83 -13.74 -10.69
CA ASP A 24 19.87 -12.43 -10.01
C ASP A 24 18.68 -11.55 -10.44
N GLU A 25 18.40 -11.48 -11.74
CA GLU A 25 17.25 -10.76 -12.27
C GLU A 25 15.92 -11.32 -11.73
N MET A 26 15.81 -12.65 -11.64
CA MET A 26 14.61 -13.27 -11.11
C MET A 26 14.45 -13.04 -9.60
N HIS A 27 15.55 -13.04 -8.85
CA HIS A 27 15.56 -12.68 -7.44
C HIS A 27 15.16 -11.22 -7.23
N PHE A 28 15.69 -10.30 -8.03
CA PHE A 28 15.30 -8.89 -8.00
C PHE A 28 13.81 -8.70 -8.30
N LYS A 29 13.27 -9.38 -9.31
CA LYS A 29 11.84 -9.34 -9.66
C LYS A 29 10.96 -9.89 -8.52
N ALA A 30 11.34 -11.04 -7.96
CA ALA A 30 10.61 -11.65 -6.85
C ALA A 30 10.61 -10.74 -5.60
N LYS A 31 11.76 -10.18 -5.24
CA LYS A 31 11.90 -9.24 -4.11
C LYS A 31 11.11 -7.96 -4.34
N THR A 32 11.14 -7.41 -5.55
CA THR A 32 10.36 -6.21 -5.92
C THR A 32 8.87 -6.46 -5.74
N TYR A 33 8.38 -7.60 -6.23
CA TYR A 33 6.97 -7.96 -6.09
C TYR A 33 6.56 -8.20 -4.63
N TYR A 34 7.41 -8.89 -3.86
CA TYR A 34 7.23 -9.05 -2.42
C TYR A 34 7.12 -7.69 -1.73
N ASN A 35 8.07 -6.79 -1.98
CA ASN A 35 8.07 -5.44 -1.41
C ASN A 35 6.78 -4.70 -1.77
N TYR A 36 6.38 -4.72 -3.04
CA TYR A 36 5.14 -4.07 -3.48
C TYR A 36 3.93 -4.57 -2.68
N LEU A 37 3.76 -5.89 -2.56
CA LEU A 37 2.66 -6.47 -1.80
C LEU A 37 2.73 -6.14 -0.30
N HIS A 38 3.91 -6.24 0.29
CA HIS A 38 4.16 -5.97 1.71
C HIS A 38 3.84 -4.50 2.05
N TYR A 39 4.43 -3.57 1.31
CA TYR A 39 4.24 -2.14 1.56
C TYR A 39 2.86 -1.65 1.14
N SER A 40 2.20 -2.26 0.16
CA SER A 40 0.80 -1.96 -0.15
C SER A 40 -0.14 -2.28 1.02
N ARG A 41 0.10 -3.40 1.73
CA ARG A 41 -0.66 -3.74 2.94
C ARG A 41 -0.37 -2.77 4.08
N LYS A 42 0.90 -2.50 4.36
CA LYS A 42 1.29 -1.50 5.37
C LYS A 42 0.74 -0.11 5.08
N TYR A 43 0.75 0.30 3.81
CA TYR A 43 0.15 1.57 3.40
C TYR A 43 -1.34 1.61 3.73
N LYS A 44 -2.08 0.52 3.50
CA LYS A 44 -3.51 0.45 3.89
C LYS A 44 -3.71 0.57 5.39
N GLU A 45 -2.85 -0.03 6.20
CA GLU A 45 -2.89 0.07 7.67
C GLU A 45 -2.67 1.52 8.11
N ILE A 46 -1.57 2.14 7.67
CA ILE A 46 -1.25 3.55 7.97
C ILE A 46 -2.35 4.48 7.48
N ASN A 47 -2.85 4.27 6.26
CA ASN A 47 -3.92 5.09 5.72
C ASN A 47 -5.23 4.88 6.49
N ALA A 48 -5.53 3.69 7.00
CA ALA A 48 -6.71 3.49 7.84
C ALA A 48 -6.60 4.23 9.18
N GLU A 49 -5.41 4.25 9.78
CA GLU A 49 -5.15 4.89 11.07
C GLU A 49 -5.08 6.42 10.96
N PHE A 50 -4.41 6.93 9.93
CA PHE A 50 -4.04 8.34 9.84
C PHE A 50 -4.74 9.12 8.73
N LYS A 51 -5.54 8.48 7.84
CA LYS A 51 -6.29 9.28 6.87
C LYS A 51 -7.23 10.22 7.62
N GLY A 52 -7.17 11.50 7.24
CA GLY A 52 -8.16 12.47 7.67
C GLY A 52 -9.57 11.99 7.28
N LYS A 53 -10.58 12.33 8.08
CA LYS A 53 -11.99 11.99 7.80
C LYS A 53 -12.59 12.75 6.60
N GLY A 54 -11.75 13.33 5.74
CA GLY A 54 -12.12 14.28 4.70
C GLY A 54 -12.21 15.71 5.24
N GLU A 55 -12.64 16.63 4.37
CA GLU A 55 -13.02 17.98 4.77
C GLU A 55 -14.26 17.91 5.66
N ARG A 56 -14.19 18.57 6.81
CA ARG A 56 -15.32 18.66 7.74
C ARG A 56 -16.27 19.75 7.25
N THR A 57 -17.55 19.56 7.51
CA THR A 57 -18.55 20.59 7.21
C THR A 57 -18.32 21.83 8.07
N VAL A 58 -18.89 22.97 7.65
CA VAL A 58 -18.81 24.22 8.41
C VAL A 58 -19.47 24.03 9.78
N GLU A 59 -20.56 23.27 9.82
CA GLU A 59 -21.33 22.92 11.01
C GLU A 59 -20.51 22.08 12.01
N ASP A 60 -19.85 21.02 11.52
CA ASP A 60 -18.99 20.18 12.37
C ASP A 60 -17.80 20.97 12.91
N THR A 61 -17.25 21.88 12.10
CA THR A 61 -16.15 22.74 12.49
C THR A 61 -16.58 23.74 13.56
N ALA A 62 -17.71 24.42 13.37
CA ALA A 62 -18.29 25.33 14.35
C ALA A 62 -18.52 24.63 15.70
N ARG A 63 -19.08 23.41 15.69
CA ARG A 63 -19.33 22.62 16.90
C ARG A 63 -18.06 22.23 17.65
N MET A 64 -16.99 21.86 16.95
CA MET A 64 -15.71 21.49 17.59
C MET A 64 -15.07 22.63 18.39
N VAL A 65 -15.31 23.88 17.97
CA VAL A 65 -14.77 25.08 18.65
C VAL A 65 -15.80 25.77 19.54
N GLY A 66 -16.99 25.18 19.73
CA GLY A 66 -18.04 25.68 20.62
C GLY A 66 -18.91 26.80 20.03
N PHE A 67 -18.89 27.01 18.71
CA PHE A 67 -19.78 27.94 18.03
C PHE A 67 -21.05 27.28 17.53
N LYS A 68 -22.14 28.06 17.51
CA LYS A 68 -23.41 27.72 16.84
C LYS A 68 -23.46 28.41 15.47
N LEU A 69 -24.25 27.87 14.55
CA LEU A 69 -24.48 28.52 13.26
C LEU A 69 -25.47 29.67 13.40
N PRO A 70 -25.45 30.65 12.48
CA PRO A 70 -26.40 31.78 12.51
C PRO A 70 -27.88 31.37 12.45
N HIS A 71 -28.17 30.14 12.02
CA HIS A 71 -29.52 29.60 11.88
C HIS A 71 -29.92 28.68 13.05
N ASP A 72 -29.02 28.39 13.98
CA ASP A 72 -29.35 27.58 15.16
C ASP A 72 -30.18 28.39 16.17
N PRO A 73 -31.15 27.77 16.86
CA PRO A 73 -31.90 28.44 17.92
C PRO A 73 -30.96 28.88 19.05
N LYS A 74 -31.21 30.09 19.56
CA LYS A 74 -30.43 30.70 20.66
C LYS A 74 -30.46 29.84 21.91
#